data_AF-A0A944XAU4-F1
#
_entry.id   AF-A0A944XAU4-F1
#
_cell.length_a   1.000
_cell.length_b   1.000
_cell.length_c   1.000
_cell.angle_alpha   90.00
_cell.angle_beta   90.00
_cell.angle_gamma   90.00
#
_symmetry.space_group_name_H-M   'P 1'
#
loop_
_entity.id
_entity.type
_entity.pdbx_description
1 polymer ?
#
loop_
_entity_poly.entity_id
_entity_poly.type
_entity_poly.pdbx_seq_one_letter_code
_entity_poly.pdbx_strand_id
1 'polypeptide(L)'
;MHPTDQATDSEVRFWHRGKTPPNRLEFQPVMDTPLAASVYDGEKRTGDYASLVSGLSEALAALQRQQLEMCANHADARLQQFLFSLLSLTDDAQERVSILKQLGTFIFRRTVTAPERQQLLRRAVVDLGDGDLSAQASELMAIWRPEPKSFIDALLQRPGEAGRALTRRLNADGEAALSIVCHNLDLLTRQERETFINSGVIAYLQNNDIHLLGEIGDYLRLIDGGQASHGLNALHLLLMHELVEALLRDTTNLDAAAAHIVATTFERCLGDNALPMAVESYLVDWESNHARAPAPAEEEEEDMNPIEAWQDCMVYHDELRPEAFVQHSMSEQRKILREMFGEDWTAEDDAELVPVSVAAA
;
A
#
# COMPACT_ATOMS: atom_id res chain seq x y z
N MET A 1 8.85 44.99 -12.16
CA MET A 1 8.75 44.33 -10.85
C MET A 1 7.29 43.99 -10.63
N HIS A 2 6.89 42.80 -11.06
CA HIS A 2 5.64 42.18 -10.61
C HIS A 2 6.04 41.08 -9.63
N PRO A 3 5.45 41.02 -8.43
CA PRO A 3 5.68 39.91 -7.53
C PRO A 3 4.99 38.69 -8.12
N THR A 4 5.78 37.66 -8.45
CA THR A 4 5.29 36.31 -8.61
C THR A 4 4.92 35.82 -7.21
N ASP A 5 3.64 35.94 -6.85
CA ASP A 5 3.01 35.03 -5.90
C ASP A 5 2.98 33.64 -6.56
N GLN A 6 4.13 32.96 -6.52
CA GLN A 6 4.12 31.51 -6.47
C GLN A 6 3.90 31.18 -5.00
N ALA A 7 2.63 31.04 -4.60
CA ALA A 7 2.32 30.10 -3.54
C ALA A 7 2.99 28.79 -3.98
N THR A 8 4.10 28.44 -3.32
CA THR A 8 4.73 27.13 -3.47
C THR A 8 3.65 26.13 -3.11
N ASP A 9 3.04 25.52 -4.13
CA ASP A 9 2.14 24.40 -3.92
C ASP A 9 3.00 23.30 -3.29
N SER A 10 2.91 23.16 -1.98
CA SER A 10 3.70 22.22 -1.22
C SER A 10 3.39 20.83 -1.74
N GLU A 11 4.37 20.18 -2.38
CA GLU A 11 4.21 18.83 -2.90
C GLU A 11 3.82 17.89 -1.76
N VAL A 12 2.63 17.29 -1.87
CA VAL A 12 2.11 16.27 -0.96
C VAL A 12 2.49 14.91 -1.52
N ARG A 13 3.12 14.07 -0.70
CA ARG A 13 3.42 12.68 -1.06
C ARG A 13 2.65 11.75 -0.15
N PHE A 14 1.86 10.86 -0.73
CA PHE A 14 1.06 9.92 0.03
C PHE A 14 1.81 8.62 0.23
N TRP A 15 1.71 8.06 1.43
CA TRP A 15 1.85 6.62 1.58
C TRP A 15 0.60 5.96 1.01
N HIS A 16 0.77 4.97 0.14
CA HIS A 16 -0.34 4.16 -0.36
C HIS A 16 0.11 2.72 -0.64
N ARG A 17 -0.80 1.77 -0.42
CA ARG A 17 -0.55 0.35 -0.73
C ARG A 17 -0.74 0.00 -2.22
N GLY A 18 -1.54 0.80 -2.93
CA GLY A 18 -2.02 0.47 -4.27
C GLY A 18 -1.05 0.89 -5.36
N LYS A 19 -1.29 0.43 -6.58
CA LYS A 19 -0.53 0.84 -7.78
C LYS A 19 -0.84 2.26 -8.23
N THR A 20 -2.03 2.75 -7.90
CA THR A 20 -2.46 4.09 -8.27
C THR A 20 -2.30 5.02 -7.08
N PRO A 21 -1.43 6.05 -7.16
CA PRO A 21 -1.37 7.05 -6.12
C PRO A 21 -2.71 7.80 -6.05
N PRO A 22 -3.14 8.23 -4.86
CA PRO A 22 -4.37 9.00 -4.71
C PRO A 22 -4.24 10.34 -5.42
N ASN A 23 -5.32 10.76 -6.08
CA ASN A 23 -5.41 12.12 -6.58
C ASN A 23 -5.57 13.07 -5.39
N ARG A 24 -4.61 14.00 -5.21
CA ARG A 24 -4.64 14.99 -4.14
C ARG A 24 -5.96 15.75 -4.07
N LEU A 25 -6.52 16.17 -5.21
CA LEU A 25 -7.76 16.94 -5.23
C LEU A 25 -8.96 16.13 -4.75
N GLU A 26 -8.96 14.83 -5.00
CA GLU A 26 -10.01 13.91 -4.55
C GLU A 26 -9.84 13.58 -3.07
N PHE A 27 -8.60 13.54 -2.56
CA PHE A 27 -8.28 13.24 -1.17
C PHE A 27 -8.25 14.47 -0.25
N GLN A 28 -8.23 15.68 -0.82
CA GLN A 28 -8.15 16.95 -0.08
C GLN A 28 -9.24 17.09 1.01
N PRO A 29 -10.51 16.69 0.80
CA PRO A 29 -11.52 16.75 1.86
C PRO A 29 -11.15 15.94 3.11
N VAL A 30 -10.48 14.79 2.93
CA VAL A 30 -9.98 13.97 4.05
C VAL A 30 -8.83 14.67 4.79
N MET A 31 -8.01 15.45 4.08
CA MET A 31 -6.89 16.20 4.66
C MET A 31 -7.31 17.47 5.39
N ASP A 32 -8.37 18.14 4.94
CA ASP A 32 -8.81 19.45 5.46
C ASP A 32 -9.69 19.35 6.71
N THR A 33 -10.30 18.18 6.93
CA THR A 33 -11.35 17.96 7.93
C THR A 33 -10.87 17.65 9.38
N PRO A 34 -9.73 17.00 9.65
CA PRO A 34 -9.46 16.44 10.97
C PRO A 34 -8.85 17.40 12.00
N LEU A 35 -9.14 17.11 13.28
CA LEU A 35 -8.42 17.67 14.43
C LEU A 35 -6.96 17.18 14.38
N ALA A 36 -6.05 18.08 14.02
CA ALA A 36 -4.62 17.80 13.98
C ALA A 36 -3.99 17.96 15.37
N ALA A 37 -3.32 16.92 15.85
CA ALA A 37 -2.52 16.94 17.06
C ALA A 37 -1.05 16.71 16.71
N SER A 38 -0.17 17.66 17.05
CA SER A 38 1.27 17.43 16.97
C SER A 38 1.66 16.43 18.06
N VAL A 39 2.16 15.27 17.64
CA VAL A 39 2.60 14.19 18.53
C VAL A 39 4.12 14.10 18.63
N TYR A 40 4.83 14.80 17.74
CA TYR A 40 6.28 15.02 17.82
C TYR A 40 6.65 16.37 17.21
N ASP A 41 7.43 17.15 17.95
CA ASP A 41 8.07 18.40 17.51
C ASP A 41 9.56 18.13 17.31
N GLY A 42 10.04 18.17 16.06
CA GLY A 42 11.42 17.89 15.71
C GLY A 42 12.42 18.94 16.18
N GLU A 43 12.01 20.20 16.30
CA GLU A 43 12.88 21.28 16.77
C GLU A 43 13.16 21.13 18.27
N LYS A 44 12.11 20.82 19.05
CA LYS A 44 12.22 20.63 20.49
C LYS A 44 12.62 19.20 20.87
N ARG A 45 12.44 18.24 19.96
CA ARG A 45 12.59 16.79 20.19
C ARG A 45 11.70 16.29 21.34
N THR A 46 10.47 16.77 21.37
CA THR A 46 9.49 16.48 22.43
C THR A 46 8.16 16.03 21.84
N GLY A 47 7.32 15.39 22.66
CA GLY A 47 5.99 14.91 22.29
C GLY A 47 5.81 13.43 22.62
N ASP A 48 4.60 12.93 22.44
CA ASP A 48 4.21 11.55 22.75
C ASP A 48 4.96 10.51 21.89
N TYR A 49 5.53 10.94 20.76
CA TYR A 49 6.28 10.11 19.84
C TYR A 49 7.81 10.29 20.02
N ALA A 50 8.28 11.04 21.03
CA ALA A 50 9.71 11.27 21.23
C ALA A 50 10.51 9.97 21.51
N SER A 51 9.95 9.03 22.29
CA SER A 51 10.59 7.73 22.55
C SER A 51 10.68 6.88 21.29
N LEU A 52 9.63 6.91 20.46
CA LEU A 52 9.58 6.23 19.17
C LEU A 52 10.63 6.79 18.21
N VAL A 53 10.77 8.12 18.12
CA VAL A 53 11.79 8.76 17.28
C VAL A 53 13.22 8.47 17.79
N SER A 54 13.40 8.36 19.11
CA SER A 54 14.66 7.86 19.69
C SER A 54 14.95 6.42 19.23
N GLY A 55 13.93 5.55 19.22
CA GLY A 55 14.02 4.18 18.69
C GLY A 55 14.43 4.14 17.22
N LEU A 56 13.88 5.03 16.38
CA LEU A 56 14.32 5.18 14.98
C LEU A 56 15.81 5.56 14.90
N SER A 57 16.25 6.53 15.71
CA SER A 57 17.66 6.94 15.75
C SER A 57 18.58 5.80 16.15
N GLU A 58 18.18 4.98 17.13
CA GLU A 58 18.93 3.80 17.57
C GLU A 58 19.00 2.74 16.47
N ALA A 59 17.88 2.47 15.79
CA ALA A 59 17.80 1.55 14.67
C ALA A 59 18.71 1.98 13.51
N LEU A 60 18.68 3.26 13.15
CA LEU A 60 19.57 3.82 12.13
C LEU A 60 21.04 3.71 12.55
N ALA A 61 21.37 3.98 13.81
CA ALA A 61 22.72 3.81 14.33
C ALA A 61 23.17 2.33 14.33
N ALA A 62 22.26 1.39 14.57
CA ALA A 62 22.53 -0.03 14.43
C ALA A 62 22.74 -0.42 12.96
N LEU A 63 21.94 0.11 12.03
CA LEU A 63 22.10 -0.11 10.58
C LEU A 63 23.46 0.39 10.08
N GLN A 64 23.88 1.56 10.54
CA GLN A 64 25.21 2.12 10.23
C GLN A 64 26.36 1.21 10.68
N ARG A 65 26.19 0.58 11.85
CA ARG A 65 27.16 -0.36 12.43
C ARG A 65 27.02 -1.79 11.90
N GLN A 66 26.08 -2.03 10.97
CA GLN A 66 25.73 -3.36 10.46
C GLN A 66 25.28 -4.33 11.57
N GLN A 67 24.60 -3.80 12.58
CA GLN A 67 24.07 -4.52 13.73
C GLN A 67 22.54 -4.64 13.70
N LEU A 68 21.87 -3.91 12.79
CA LEU A 68 20.45 -4.08 12.54
C LEU A 68 20.27 -5.25 11.57
N GLU A 69 19.60 -6.31 12.01
CA GLU A 69 19.23 -7.42 11.15
C GLU A 69 18.15 -6.95 10.16
N MET A 70 18.37 -7.20 8.87
CA MET A 70 17.44 -6.89 7.79
C MET A 70 16.84 -8.20 7.27
N CYS A 71 15.54 -8.23 6.96
CA CYS A 71 14.94 -9.33 6.20
C CYS A 71 15.71 -9.60 4.90
N ALA A 72 16.07 -8.53 4.17
CA ALA A 72 16.92 -8.61 2.97
C ALA A 72 18.41 -8.36 3.32
N ASN A 73 19.08 -9.38 3.85
CA ASN A 73 20.41 -9.23 4.45
C ASN A 73 21.58 -9.14 3.45
N HIS A 74 21.42 -9.52 2.18
CA HIS A 74 22.45 -9.39 1.13
C HIS A 74 21.99 -8.54 -0.05
N ALA A 75 22.95 -8.08 -0.86
CA ALA A 75 22.69 -7.12 -1.94
C ALA A 75 21.66 -7.62 -2.97
N ASP A 76 21.76 -8.90 -3.36
CA ASP A 76 20.82 -9.51 -4.31
C ASP A 76 19.39 -9.57 -3.75
N ALA A 77 19.21 -9.89 -2.47
CA ALA A 77 17.88 -9.90 -1.83
C ALA A 77 17.29 -8.48 -1.77
N ARG A 78 18.10 -7.46 -1.48
CA ARG A 78 17.63 -6.06 -1.48
C ARG A 78 17.27 -5.60 -2.89
N LEU A 79 18.05 -6.00 -3.89
CA LEU A 79 17.74 -5.69 -5.29
C LEU A 79 16.45 -6.40 -5.73
N GLN A 80 16.24 -7.65 -5.30
CA GLN A 80 15.00 -8.38 -5.54
C GLN A 80 13.81 -7.68 -4.88
N GLN A 81 13.94 -7.22 -3.63
CA GLN A 81 12.89 -6.44 -2.94
C GLN A 81 12.58 -5.11 -3.64
N PHE A 82 13.60 -4.43 -4.18
CA PHE A 82 13.39 -3.24 -5.01
C PHE A 82 12.52 -3.55 -6.24
N LEU A 83 12.84 -4.63 -6.94
CA LEU A 83 12.12 -5.01 -8.15
C LEU A 83 10.72 -5.53 -7.86
N PHE A 84 10.51 -6.24 -6.74
CA PHE A 84 9.18 -6.58 -6.28
C PHE A 84 8.36 -5.34 -5.92
N SER A 85 8.96 -4.36 -5.25
CA SER A 85 8.27 -3.08 -4.95
C SER A 85 7.88 -2.35 -6.24
N LEU A 86 8.80 -2.24 -7.20
CA LEU A 86 8.51 -1.67 -8.52
C LEU A 86 7.35 -2.39 -9.22
N LEU A 87 7.41 -3.72 -9.33
CA LEU A 87 6.40 -4.50 -10.05
C LEU A 87 5.04 -4.51 -9.33
N SER A 88 5.03 -4.52 -7.99
CA SER A 88 3.80 -4.48 -7.20
C SER A 88 3.12 -3.11 -7.21
N LEU A 89 3.86 -2.02 -7.42
CA LEU A 89 3.37 -0.64 -7.34
C LEU A 89 3.15 0.02 -8.72
N THR A 90 3.38 -0.70 -9.81
CA THR A 90 3.19 -0.16 -11.17
C THR A 90 2.39 -1.13 -12.03
N ASP A 91 1.59 -0.61 -12.93
CA ASP A 91 0.79 -1.40 -13.89
C ASP A 91 1.39 -1.38 -15.30
N ASP A 92 2.03 -0.27 -15.67
CA ASP A 92 2.43 -0.05 -17.05
C ASP A 92 3.94 -0.25 -17.28
N ALA A 93 4.27 -0.83 -18.43
CA ALA A 93 5.64 -1.07 -18.85
C ALA A 93 6.42 0.23 -19.10
N GLN A 94 5.77 1.29 -19.60
CA GLN A 94 6.42 2.58 -19.83
C GLN A 94 6.69 3.29 -18.51
N GLU A 95 5.75 3.24 -17.56
CA GLU A 95 5.94 3.72 -16.19
C GLU A 95 7.16 3.05 -15.54
N ARG A 96 7.22 1.70 -15.54
CA ARG A 96 8.37 0.95 -15.02
C ARG A 96 9.69 1.38 -15.65
N VAL A 97 9.73 1.52 -16.98
CA VAL A 97 10.94 1.97 -17.69
C VAL A 97 11.29 3.42 -17.32
N SER A 98 10.31 4.29 -17.14
CA SER A 98 10.52 5.69 -16.73
C SER A 98 11.18 5.75 -15.36
N ILE A 99 10.63 5.03 -14.38
CA ILE A 99 11.14 4.97 -13.01
C ILE A 99 12.55 4.36 -12.97
N LEU A 100 12.76 3.22 -13.66
CA LEU A 100 14.07 2.58 -13.75
C LEU A 100 15.15 3.49 -14.37
N LYS A 101 14.77 4.38 -15.30
CA LYS A 101 15.70 5.37 -15.89
C LYS A 101 16.04 6.52 -14.95
N GLN A 102 15.13 6.88 -14.04
CA GLN A 102 15.41 7.90 -13.02
C GLN A 102 16.37 7.37 -11.95
N LEU A 103 16.24 6.08 -11.62
CA LEU A 103 16.97 5.45 -10.51
C LEU A 103 18.28 4.76 -10.94
N GLY A 104 18.52 4.58 -12.24
CA GLY A 104 19.69 3.84 -12.72
C GLY A 104 19.75 3.64 -14.22
N THR A 105 20.51 2.62 -14.63
CA THR A 105 20.83 2.37 -16.03
C THR A 105 20.68 0.91 -16.44
N PHE A 106 20.28 0.70 -17.69
CA PHE A 106 20.26 -0.64 -18.29
C PHE A 106 21.64 -1.00 -18.88
N ILE A 107 22.20 -2.12 -18.44
CA ILE A 107 23.49 -2.65 -18.86
C ILE A 107 23.28 -3.96 -19.62
N PHE A 108 23.72 -3.98 -20.87
CA PHE A 108 23.70 -5.17 -21.71
C PHE A 108 25.10 -5.65 -22.04
N ARG A 109 25.29 -6.95 -22.23
CA ARG A 109 26.56 -7.51 -22.72
C ARG A 109 26.85 -6.95 -24.11
N ARG A 110 28.13 -6.66 -24.40
CA ARG A 110 28.57 -6.09 -25.70
C ARG A 110 28.17 -6.94 -26.90
N THR A 111 28.01 -8.25 -26.71
CA THR A 111 27.64 -9.22 -27.74
C THR A 111 26.15 -9.19 -28.11
N VAL A 112 25.29 -8.54 -27.31
CA VAL A 112 23.84 -8.50 -27.54
C VAL A 112 23.51 -7.39 -28.53
N THR A 113 22.82 -7.76 -29.61
CA THR A 113 22.38 -6.86 -30.69
C THR A 113 21.24 -5.94 -30.24
N ALA A 114 21.00 -4.85 -30.97
CA ALA A 114 19.92 -3.91 -30.62
C ALA A 114 18.51 -4.57 -30.60
N PRO A 115 18.13 -5.45 -31.55
CA PRO A 115 16.86 -6.18 -31.47
C PRO A 115 16.74 -7.07 -30.23
N GLU A 116 17.81 -7.79 -29.88
CA GLU A 116 17.83 -8.65 -28.69
C GLU A 116 17.70 -7.83 -27.39
N ARG A 117 18.34 -6.65 -27.32
CA ARG A 117 18.18 -5.74 -26.16
C ARG A 117 16.73 -5.28 -26.00
N GLN A 118 16.07 -4.94 -27.10
CA GLN A 118 14.65 -4.56 -27.08
C GLN A 118 13.78 -5.72 -26.61
N GLN A 119 14.06 -6.95 -27.07
CA GLN A 119 13.32 -8.13 -26.65
C GLN A 119 13.53 -8.44 -25.16
N LEU A 120 14.77 -8.38 -24.67
CA LEU A 120 15.08 -8.55 -23.24
C LEU A 120 14.37 -7.51 -22.39
N LEU A 121 14.46 -6.23 -22.77
CA LEU A 121 13.80 -5.15 -22.05
C LEU A 121 12.29 -5.36 -22.00
N ARG A 122 11.66 -5.69 -23.13
CA ARG A 122 10.21 -5.98 -23.19
C ARG A 122 9.84 -7.13 -22.25
N ARG A 123 10.57 -8.24 -22.28
CA ARG A 123 10.30 -9.38 -21.39
C ARG A 123 10.46 -9.01 -19.91
N ALA A 124 11.39 -8.12 -19.59
CA ALA A 124 11.67 -7.71 -18.22
C ALA A 124 10.65 -6.71 -17.65
N VAL A 125 10.02 -5.87 -18.49
CA VAL A 125 9.16 -4.76 -18.02
C VAL A 125 7.66 -4.93 -18.32
N VAL A 126 7.29 -5.80 -19.26
CA VAL A 126 5.88 -6.06 -19.60
C VAL A 126 5.19 -6.75 -18.44
N ASP A 127 4.00 -6.25 -18.08
CA ASP A 127 3.15 -6.92 -17.10
C ASP A 127 2.67 -8.26 -17.69
N LEU A 128 2.95 -9.35 -16.98
CA LEU A 128 2.51 -10.69 -17.36
C LEU A 128 1.20 -11.08 -16.65
N GLY A 129 0.54 -10.15 -15.96
CA GLY A 129 -0.65 -10.41 -15.14
C GLY A 129 -0.29 -11.23 -13.90
N ASP A 130 -0.97 -12.35 -13.67
CA ASP A 130 -0.63 -13.35 -12.64
C ASP A 130 0.69 -14.12 -12.93
N GLY A 131 1.58 -13.52 -13.73
CA GLY A 131 2.88 -14.07 -14.05
C GLY A 131 3.81 -14.16 -12.85
N ASP A 132 4.84 -14.99 -12.98
CA ASP A 132 5.85 -15.16 -11.94
C ASP A 132 6.71 -13.88 -11.79
N LEU A 133 6.34 -13.04 -10.81
CA LEU A 133 7.09 -11.84 -10.42
C LEU A 133 8.57 -12.14 -10.18
N SER A 134 8.91 -13.34 -9.69
CA SER A 134 10.29 -13.76 -9.43
C SER A 134 11.10 -13.91 -10.72
N ALA A 135 10.49 -14.50 -11.76
CA ALA A 135 11.11 -14.60 -13.07
C ALA A 135 11.33 -13.21 -13.69
N GLN A 136 10.36 -12.32 -13.56
CA GLN A 136 10.46 -10.95 -14.08
C GLN A 136 11.53 -10.14 -13.33
N ALA A 137 11.56 -10.21 -12.00
CA ALA A 137 12.60 -9.61 -11.19
C ALA A 137 13.98 -10.15 -11.59
N SER A 138 14.12 -11.45 -11.81
CA SER A 138 15.38 -12.07 -12.24
C SER A 138 15.88 -11.53 -13.59
N GLU A 139 14.99 -11.33 -14.56
CA GLU A 139 15.32 -10.72 -15.85
C GLU A 139 15.78 -9.25 -15.67
N LEU A 140 15.10 -8.47 -14.82
CA LEU A 140 15.50 -7.10 -14.49
C LEU A 140 16.86 -7.04 -13.76
N MET A 141 17.12 -7.94 -12.81
CA MET A 141 18.41 -8.05 -12.12
C MET A 141 19.55 -8.32 -13.10
N ALA A 142 19.30 -9.00 -14.22
CA ALA A 142 20.33 -9.29 -15.22
C ALA A 142 20.73 -8.03 -16.02
N ILE A 143 19.84 -7.06 -16.17
CA ILE A 143 20.01 -5.95 -17.11
C ILE A 143 19.97 -4.55 -16.49
N TRP A 144 19.60 -4.36 -15.23
CA TRP A 144 19.50 -3.03 -14.61
C TRP A 144 20.44 -2.87 -13.41
N ARG A 145 21.05 -1.70 -13.26
CA ARG A 145 21.87 -1.33 -12.09
C ARG A 145 21.47 0.05 -11.57
N PRO A 146 21.50 0.26 -10.24
CA PRO A 146 21.23 1.56 -9.64
C PRO A 146 22.28 2.59 -10.06
N GLU A 147 21.90 3.87 -10.08
CA GLU A 147 22.82 4.97 -10.34
C GLU A 147 23.88 5.02 -9.22
N PRO A 148 25.19 4.97 -9.53
CA PRO A 148 26.23 4.92 -8.50
C PRO A 148 26.16 6.11 -7.53
N LYS A 149 26.37 5.84 -6.23
CA LYS A 149 26.31 6.85 -5.15
C LYS A 149 24.93 7.49 -4.92
N SER A 150 23.89 7.03 -5.60
CA SER A 150 22.51 7.38 -5.25
C SER A 150 22.10 6.75 -3.91
N PHE A 151 20.97 7.19 -3.35
CA PHE A 151 20.41 6.55 -2.16
C PHE A 151 20.05 5.08 -2.41
N ILE A 152 19.50 4.74 -3.58
CA ILE A 152 19.18 3.34 -3.93
C ILE A 152 20.46 2.50 -4.07
N ASP A 153 21.54 3.01 -4.66
CA ASP A 153 22.84 2.30 -4.67
C ASP A 153 23.37 2.06 -3.25
N ALA A 154 23.27 3.06 -2.37
CA ALA A 154 23.62 2.92 -0.97
C ALA A 154 22.76 1.86 -0.26
N LEU A 155 21.44 1.90 -0.41
CA LEU A 155 20.52 0.91 0.16
C LEU A 155 20.89 -0.52 -0.30
N LEU A 156 21.09 -0.70 -1.59
CA LEU A 156 21.34 -2.03 -2.16
C LEU A 156 22.73 -2.56 -1.79
N GLN A 157 23.78 -1.76 -1.92
CA GLN A 157 25.16 -2.24 -1.78
C GLN A 157 25.72 -2.05 -0.38
N ARG A 158 25.37 -0.95 0.29
CA ARG A 158 26.03 -0.48 1.53
C ARG A 158 24.99 0.16 2.47
N PRO A 159 24.07 -0.63 3.06
CA PRO A 159 22.92 -0.09 3.81
C PRO A 159 23.31 0.81 4.98
N GLY A 160 24.51 0.64 5.54
CA GLY A 160 25.05 1.57 6.54
C GLY A 160 25.25 3.01 6.04
N GLU A 161 25.47 3.24 4.73
CA GLU A 161 25.50 4.60 4.16
C GLU A 161 24.10 5.20 4.03
N ALA A 162 23.10 4.38 3.66
CA ALA A 162 21.70 4.79 3.67
C ALA A 162 21.27 5.18 5.10
N GLY A 163 21.63 4.38 6.11
CA GLY A 163 21.41 4.71 7.52
C GLY A 163 22.06 6.03 7.95
N ARG A 164 23.28 6.35 7.44
CA ARG A 164 23.92 7.65 7.68
C ARG A 164 23.18 8.82 7.01
N ALA A 165 22.65 8.63 5.82
CA ALA A 165 21.85 9.66 5.14
C ALA A 165 20.55 9.95 5.91
N LEU A 166 19.84 8.90 6.31
CA LEU A 166 18.61 9.01 7.10
C LEU A 166 18.86 9.62 8.48
N THR A 167 19.95 9.26 9.15
CA THR A 167 20.28 9.85 10.46
C THR A 167 20.54 11.35 10.37
N ARG A 168 21.20 11.80 9.28
CA ARG A 168 21.39 13.23 9.05
C ARG A 168 20.05 13.93 8.80
N ARG A 169 19.14 13.31 8.05
CA ARG A 169 17.82 13.87 7.78
C ARG A 169 16.93 13.93 9.02
N LEU A 170 16.97 12.88 9.85
CA LEU A 170 16.20 12.79 11.10
C LEU A 170 16.63 13.86 12.11
N ASN A 171 17.92 14.22 12.11
CA ASN A 171 18.51 15.23 12.99
C ASN A 171 18.65 16.60 12.30
N ALA A 172 17.92 16.87 11.22
CA ALA A 172 17.86 18.20 10.64
C ALA A 172 17.16 19.16 11.61
N ASP A 173 17.62 20.41 11.67
CA ASP A 173 17.08 21.45 12.55
C ASP A 173 16.40 22.57 11.72
N GLY A 174 15.59 23.42 12.38
CA GLY A 174 14.89 24.55 11.76
C GLY A 174 13.76 24.10 10.84
N GLU A 175 13.58 24.77 9.69
CA GLU A 175 12.50 24.46 8.72
C GLU A 175 12.56 23.02 8.14
N ALA A 176 13.68 22.32 8.30
CA ALA A 176 13.84 20.92 7.89
C ALA A 176 13.60 19.92 9.05
N ALA A 177 13.35 20.40 10.27
CA ALA A 177 13.05 19.55 11.41
C ALA A 177 11.79 18.74 11.14
N LEU A 178 11.86 17.44 11.44
CA LEU A 178 10.76 16.51 11.20
C LEU A 178 9.71 16.66 12.30
N SER A 179 8.48 17.00 11.95
CA SER A 179 7.34 16.90 12.88
C SER A 179 6.46 15.71 12.53
N ILE A 180 5.73 15.20 13.52
CA ILE A 180 4.70 14.18 13.30
C ILE A 180 3.38 14.72 13.82
N VAL A 181 2.36 14.67 12.97
CA VAL A 181 1.01 15.17 13.22
C VAL A 181 0.03 14.03 13.04
N CYS A 182 -0.78 13.75 14.05
CA CYS A 182 -1.87 12.78 13.96
C CYS A 182 -3.19 13.49 13.68
N HIS A 183 -3.97 12.89 12.78
CA HIS A 183 -5.28 13.39 12.34
C HIS A 183 -6.35 12.39 12.78
N ASN A 184 -7.26 12.83 13.65
CA ASN A 184 -8.44 12.05 14.00
C ASN A 184 -9.53 12.24 12.92
N LEU A 185 -10.09 11.12 12.44
CA LEU A 185 -11.03 11.08 11.31
C LEU A 185 -12.50 10.91 11.73
N ASP A 186 -12.85 11.09 13.01
CA ASP A 186 -14.20 10.86 13.53
C ASP A 186 -15.25 11.78 12.86
N LEU A 187 -14.81 12.97 12.45
CA LEU A 187 -15.65 14.00 11.83
C LEU A 187 -15.86 13.82 10.32
N LEU A 188 -15.25 12.80 9.70
CA LEU A 188 -15.45 12.54 8.27
C LEU A 188 -16.90 12.16 7.98
N THR A 189 -17.44 12.75 6.91
CA THR A 189 -18.71 12.33 6.30
C THR A 189 -18.60 10.92 5.73
N ARG A 190 -19.74 10.24 5.51
CA ARG A 190 -19.74 8.90 4.91
C ARG A 190 -18.94 8.82 3.61
N GLN A 191 -19.12 9.79 2.71
CA GLN A 191 -18.39 9.83 1.43
C GLN A 191 -16.88 9.94 1.65
N GLU A 192 -16.43 10.78 2.57
CA GLU A 192 -15.01 10.94 2.89
C GLU A 192 -14.41 9.71 3.56
N ARG A 193 -15.19 8.98 4.38
CA ARG A 193 -14.78 7.68 4.94
C ARG A 193 -14.60 6.64 3.85
N GLU A 194 -15.53 6.58 2.88
CA GLU A 194 -15.41 5.70 1.72
C GLU A 194 -14.18 6.08 0.87
N THR A 195 -13.91 7.38 0.67
CA THR A 195 -12.68 7.85 0.01
C THR A 195 -11.42 7.42 0.78
N PHE A 196 -11.39 7.58 2.10
CA PHE A 196 -10.27 7.16 2.94
C PHE A 196 -9.99 5.66 2.79
N ILE A 197 -10.99 4.80 3.02
CA ILE A 197 -10.85 3.35 2.91
C ILE A 197 -10.42 2.92 1.51
N ASN A 198 -11.07 3.44 0.47
CA ASN A 198 -10.79 3.05 -0.92
C ASN A 198 -9.40 3.51 -1.38
N SER A 199 -8.92 4.65 -0.90
CA SER A 199 -7.58 5.15 -1.23
C SER A 199 -6.45 4.31 -0.62
N GLY A 200 -6.70 3.69 0.54
CA GLY A 200 -5.67 3.00 1.34
C GLY A 200 -4.55 3.92 1.83
N VAL A 201 -4.79 5.24 1.88
CA VAL A 201 -3.83 6.23 2.38
C VAL A 201 -3.91 6.31 3.87
N ILE A 202 -2.77 6.16 4.54
CA ILE A 202 -2.68 6.21 6.01
C ILE A 202 -1.67 7.24 6.51
N ALA A 203 -0.83 7.74 5.62
CA ALA A 203 0.11 8.81 5.91
C ALA A 203 0.35 9.68 4.69
N TYR A 204 0.78 10.92 4.92
CA TYR A 204 1.32 11.77 3.88
C TYR A 204 2.41 12.69 4.41
N LEU A 205 3.34 13.06 3.53
CA LEU A 205 4.38 14.05 3.78
C LEU A 205 3.97 15.38 3.16
N GLN A 206 3.92 16.44 3.97
CA GLN A 206 3.69 17.81 3.52
C GLN A 206 4.59 18.75 4.33
N ASN A 207 5.31 19.67 3.69
CA ASN A 207 6.14 20.69 4.38
C ASN A 207 7.17 20.17 5.40
N ASN A 208 7.63 18.92 5.28
CA ASN A 208 8.54 18.21 6.22
C ASN A 208 7.85 17.61 7.46
N ASP A 209 6.53 17.72 7.51
CA ASP A 209 5.71 17.06 8.52
C ASP A 209 5.21 15.72 7.98
N ILE A 210 5.25 14.71 8.82
CA ILE A 210 4.60 13.42 8.59
C ILE A 210 3.21 13.49 9.19
N HIS A 211 2.20 13.37 8.37
CA HIS A 211 0.80 13.38 8.78
C HIS A 211 0.29 11.94 8.81
N LEU A 212 -0.14 11.46 9.97
CA LEU A 212 -0.72 10.14 10.18
C LEU A 212 -2.25 10.26 10.26
N LEU A 213 -2.98 9.36 9.59
CA LEU A 213 -4.43 9.43 9.47
C LEU A 213 -5.15 8.39 10.32
N GLY A 214 -6.28 8.77 10.91
CA GLY A 214 -7.22 7.87 11.57
C GLY A 214 -6.66 7.17 12.81
N GLU A 215 -5.77 7.84 13.54
CA GLU A 215 -5.11 7.28 14.73
C GLU A 215 -4.28 6.01 14.45
N ILE A 216 -3.92 5.77 13.18
CA ILE A 216 -3.15 4.59 12.79
C ILE A 216 -1.85 4.41 13.57
N GLY A 217 -1.25 5.53 14.01
CA GLY A 217 -0.03 5.49 14.81
C GLY A 217 -0.18 4.63 16.06
N ASP A 218 -1.28 4.74 16.80
CA ASP A 218 -1.50 3.97 18.03
C ASP A 218 -1.80 2.50 17.73
N TYR A 219 -2.47 2.20 16.61
CA TYR A 219 -2.65 0.83 16.14
C TYR A 219 -1.32 0.16 15.78
N LEU A 220 -0.50 0.80 14.94
CA LEU A 220 0.75 0.23 14.42
C LEU A 220 1.86 0.12 15.48
N ARG A 221 1.78 0.90 16.58
CA ARG A 221 2.74 0.80 17.70
C ARG A 221 2.72 -0.55 18.40
N LEU A 222 1.58 -1.23 18.37
CA LEU A 222 1.33 -2.49 19.04
C LEU A 222 1.66 -3.71 18.17
N ILE A 223 1.98 -3.51 16.89
CA ILE A 223 2.20 -4.58 15.92
C ILE A 223 3.69 -4.70 15.63
N ASP A 224 4.25 -5.90 15.83
CA ASP A 224 5.64 -6.19 15.48
C ASP A 224 5.90 -5.94 13.98
N GLY A 225 7.02 -5.30 13.66
CA GLY A 225 7.42 -4.92 12.31
C GLY A 225 7.98 -6.08 11.49
N GLY A 226 7.51 -7.30 11.72
CA GLY A 226 7.84 -8.47 10.91
C GLY A 226 8.75 -9.49 11.58
N GLN A 227 9.33 -10.35 10.74
CA GLN A 227 10.08 -11.54 11.18
C GLN A 227 11.51 -11.22 11.67
N ALA A 228 12.01 -10.01 11.42
CA ALA A 228 13.35 -9.62 11.83
C ALA A 228 13.41 -9.35 13.34
N SER A 229 14.43 -9.87 14.02
CA SER A 229 14.59 -9.78 15.48
C SER A 229 15.00 -8.39 16.00
N HIS A 230 14.88 -7.36 15.16
CA HIS A 230 15.35 -6.01 15.43
C HIS A 230 14.46 -5.16 16.35
N GLY A 231 13.29 -5.68 16.75
CA GLY A 231 12.39 -5.00 17.70
C GLY A 231 11.67 -3.75 17.17
N LEU A 232 11.79 -3.43 15.87
CA LEU A 232 10.97 -2.40 15.24
C LEU A 232 9.53 -2.87 15.13
N ASN A 233 8.59 -2.00 15.51
CA ASN A 233 7.15 -2.19 15.26
C ASN A 233 6.76 -1.63 13.88
N ALA A 234 5.53 -1.88 13.43
CA ALA A 234 5.03 -1.41 12.15
C ALA A 234 5.04 0.12 12.03
N LEU A 235 4.84 0.86 13.12
CA LEU A 235 4.95 2.32 13.09
C LEU A 235 6.39 2.79 12.81
N HIS A 236 7.42 2.10 13.35
CA HIS A 236 8.80 2.42 13.00
C HIS A 236 9.05 2.23 11.50
N LEU A 237 8.48 1.19 10.89
CA LEU A 237 8.62 0.95 9.45
C LEU A 237 7.97 2.07 8.63
N LEU A 238 6.75 2.49 9.01
CA LEU A 238 6.06 3.61 8.37
C LEU A 238 6.87 4.91 8.47
N LEU A 239 7.38 5.24 9.66
CA LEU A 239 8.17 6.46 9.84
C LEU A 239 9.53 6.39 9.11
N MET A 240 10.12 5.21 8.97
CA MET A 240 11.31 5.02 8.13
C MET A 240 11.00 5.24 6.66
N HIS A 241 9.85 4.76 6.17
CA HIS A 241 9.36 5.01 4.81
C HIS A 241 9.24 6.52 4.56
N GLU A 242 8.50 7.22 5.43
CA GLU A 242 8.29 8.66 5.31
C GLU A 242 9.59 9.48 5.42
N LEU A 243 10.53 9.02 6.25
CA LEU A 243 11.86 9.65 6.35
C LEU A 243 12.68 9.47 5.06
N VAL A 244 12.54 8.34 4.36
CA VAL A 244 13.15 8.13 3.04
C VAL A 244 12.49 9.04 2.00
N GLU A 245 11.17 9.16 1.99
CA GLU A 245 10.44 10.10 1.12
C GLU A 245 10.94 11.53 1.31
N ALA A 246 11.02 11.99 2.56
CA ALA A 246 11.52 13.32 2.89
C ALA A 246 12.96 13.52 2.43
N LEU A 247 13.84 12.55 2.69
CA LEU A 247 15.23 12.60 2.22
C LEU A 247 15.31 12.71 0.69
N LEU A 248 14.53 11.91 -0.03
CA LEU A 248 14.58 11.87 -1.50
C LEU A 248 14.01 13.16 -2.10
N ARG A 249 12.95 13.73 -1.51
CA ARG A 249 12.44 15.06 -1.88
C ARG A 249 13.50 16.15 -1.72
N ASP A 250 14.27 16.10 -0.63
CA ASP A 250 15.26 17.14 -0.33
C ASP A 250 16.54 17.05 -1.18
N THR A 251 16.89 15.83 -1.63
CA THR A 251 18.21 15.55 -2.22
C THR A 251 18.18 15.18 -3.70
N THR A 252 17.00 14.95 -4.27
CA THR A 252 16.85 14.48 -5.64
C THR A 252 15.65 15.15 -6.33
N ASN A 253 15.63 15.09 -7.67
CA ASN A 253 14.47 15.48 -8.47
C ASN A 253 13.69 14.24 -8.92
N LEU A 254 13.63 13.20 -8.08
CA LEU A 254 12.82 12.02 -8.37
C LEU A 254 11.34 12.40 -8.32
N ASP A 255 10.57 11.83 -9.24
CA ASP A 255 9.11 11.89 -9.13
C ASP A 255 8.62 11.15 -7.88
N ALA A 256 7.39 11.47 -7.46
CA ALA A 256 6.79 10.89 -6.26
C ALA A 256 6.70 9.35 -6.37
N ALA A 257 6.40 8.80 -7.55
CA ALA A 257 6.32 7.35 -7.75
C ALA A 257 7.67 6.64 -7.55
N ALA A 258 8.76 7.17 -8.13
CA ALA A 258 10.10 6.61 -7.95
C ALA A 258 10.58 6.74 -6.50
N ALA A 259 10.31 7.88 -5.85
CA ALA A 259 10.62 8.08 -4.44
C ALA A 259 9.86 7.08 -3.55
N HIS A 260 8.57 6.89 -3.81
CA HIS A 260 7.71 5.95 -3.11
C HIS A 260 8.21 4.52 -3.22
N ILE A 261 8.57 4.07 -4.43
CA ILE A 261 9.13 2.72 -4.63
C ILE A 261 10.43 2.53 -3.84
N VAL A 262 11.31 3.53 -3.80
CA VAL A 262 12.55 3.45 -3.02
C VAL A 262 12.27 3.42 -1.52
N ALA A 263 11.30 4.19 -1.03
CA ALA A 263 10.87 4.19 0.36
C ALA A 263 10.24 2.84 0.76
N THR A 264 9.32 2.30 -0.05
CA THR A 264 8.74 0.96 0.16
C THR A 264 9.81 -0.12 0.12
N THR A 265 10.81 0.02 -0.75
CA THR A 265 11.94 -0.91 -0.80
C THR A 265 12.72 -0.91 0.51
N PHE A 266 13.00 0.27 1.08
CA PHE A 266 13.72 0.40 2.34
C PHE A 266 12.97 -0.29 3.48
N GLU A 267 11.67 0.01 3.59
CA GLU A 267 10.73 -0.59 4.54
C GLU A 267 10.68 -2.12 4.40
N ARG A 268 10.46 -2.66 3.19
CA ARG A 268 10.43 -4.11 2.94
C ARG A 268 11.76 -4.80 3.19
N CYS A 269 12.89 -4.12 2.98
CA CYS A 269 14.19 -4.69 3.33
C CYS A 269 14.33 -4.91 4.84
N LEU A 270 13.65 -4.10 5.67
CA LEU A 270 13.64 -4.24 7.13
C LEU A 270 12.58 -5.24 7.59
N GLY A 271 11.31 -5.03 7.20
CA GLY A 271 10.14 -5.74 7.75
C GLY A 271 9.41 -6.69 6.80
N ASP A 272 9.91 -6.90 5.58
CA ASP A 272 9.20 -7.60 4.51
C ASP A 272 7.77 -7.06 4.33
N ASN A 273 6.73 -7.88 4.41
CA ASN A 273 5.35 -7.45 4.21
C ASN A 273 4.64 -6.99 5.50
N ALA A 274 5.37 -6.78 6.60
CA ALA A 274 4.77 -6.49 7.90
C ALA A 274 3.93 -5.21 7.94
N LEU A 275 4.44 -4.10 7.39
CA LEU A 275 3.68 -2.84 7.38
C LEU A 275 2.43 -2.96 6.47
N PRO A 276 2.51 -3.41 5.21
CA PRO A 276 1.32 -3.63 4.38
C PRO A 276 0.26 -4.47 5.09
N MET A 277 0.64 -5.61 5.68
CA MET A 277 -0.31 -6.47 6.41
C MET A 277 -0.94 -5.78 7.62
N ALA A 278 -0.15 -5.02 8.39
CA ALA A 278 -0.65 -4.28 9.54
C ALA A 278 -1.64 -3.18 9.11
N VAL A 279 -1.37 -2.52 7.98
CA VAL A 279 -2.26 -1.49 7.41
C VAL A 279 -3.56 -2.10 6.87
N GLU A 280 -3.51 -3.27 6.22
CA GLU A 280 -4.73 -3.99 5.83
C GLU A 280 -5.62 -4.29 7.03
N SER A 281 -5.02 -4.84 8.09
CA SER A 281 -5.71 -5.17 9.32
C SER A 281 -6.34 -3.92 9.95
N TYR A 282 -5.58 -2.82 9.98
CA TYR A 282 -6.05 -1.53 10.46
C TYR A 282 -7.27 -1.04 9.66
N LEU A 283 -7.21 -1.04 8.32
CA LEU A 283 -8.31 -0.51 7.50
C LEU A 283 -9.59 -1.33 7.67
N VAL A 284 -9.48 -2.66 7.77
CA VAL A 284 -10.62 -3.57 8.03
C VAL A 284 -11.23 -3.31 9.41
N ASP A 285 -10.39 -3.18 10.44
CA ASP A 285 -10.85 -2.88 11.81
C ASP A 285 -11.48 -1.49 11.88
N TRP A 286 -10.86 -0.51 11.23
CA TRP A 286 -11.34 0.87 11.18
C TRP A 286 -12.70 0.95 10.49
N GLU A 287 -12.86 0.33 9.31
CA GLU A 287 -14.14 0.26 8.59
C GLU A 287 -15.22 -0.39 9.47
N SER A 288 -14.90 -1.52 10.12
CA SER A 288 -15.84 -2.24 10.97
C SER A 288 -16.33 -1.41 12.16
N ASN A 289 -15.44 -0.61 12.77
CA ASN A 289 -15.76 0.24 13.91
C ASN A 289 -16.56 1.48 13.49
N HIS A 290 -16.27 2.04 12.31
CA HIS A 290 -16.89 3.29 11.83
C HIS A 290 -18.13 3.07 10.96
N ALA A 291 -18.37 1.84 10.48
CA ALA A 291 -19.65 1.41 9.91
C ALA A 291 -20.75 1.21 10.97
N ARG A 292 -20.36 1.04 12.24
CA ARG A 292 -21.28 0.85 13.38
C ARG A 292 -21.63 2.14 14.12
N ALA A 293 -21.01 3.28 13.79
CA ALA A 293 -21.35 4.54 14.43
C ALA A 293 -22.79 4.91 14.06
N PRO A 294 -23.73 5.02 15.04
CA PRO A 294 -25.07 5.48 14.74
C PRO A 294 -24.95 6.91 14.19
N ALA A 295 -25.72 7.20 13.15
CA ALA A 295 -25.93 8.58 12.73
C ALA A 295 -26.24 9.43 13.97
N PRO A 296 -25.69 10.65 14.09
CA PRO A 296 -26.11 11.54 15.16
C PRO A 296 -27.63 11.61 15.13
N ALA A 297 -28.26 11.38 16.28
CA ALA A 297 -29.70 11.23 16.42
C ALA A 297 -30.44 12.36 15.70
N GLU A 298 -30.90 12.08 14.49
CA GLU A 298 -32.08 12.75 13.98
C GLU A 298 -33.23 12.20 14.81
N GLU A 299 -33.97 13.13 15.41
CA GLU A 299 -35.13 12.89 16.25
C GLU A 299 -36.19 12.10 15.46
N GLU A 300 -36.12 10.78 15.49
CA GLU A 300 -37.26 9.92 15.17
C GLU A 300 -37.46 8.96 16.35
N GLU A 301 -38.28 9.44 17.28
CA GLU A 301 -39.13 8.58 18.09
C GLU A 301 -39.82 7.57 17.17
N GLU A 302 -39.55 6.28 17.35
CA GLU A 302 -40.57 5.25 17.56
C GLU A 302 -39.89 3.91 17.89
N ASP A 303 -40.30 3.34 19.02
CA ASP A 303 -39.86 2.05 19.57
C ASP A 303 -39.94 0.91 18.54
N MET A 304 -38.82 0.54 17.92
CA MET A 304 -38.70 -0.71 17.19
C MET A 304 -37.88 -1.70 18.03
N ASN A 305 -38.59 -2.67 18.61
CA ASN A 305 -38.03 -3.70 19.47
C ASN A 305 -37.02 -4.56 18.67
N PRO A 306 -35.73 -4.64 19.07
CA PRO A 306 -34.70 -5.37 18.33
C PRO A 306 -34.99 -6.86 18.11
N ILE A 307 -35.98 -7.43 18.79
CA ILE A 307 -36.40 -8.82 18.62
C ILE A 307 -37.30 -9.01 17.37
N GLU A 308 -38.03 -7.99 16.93
CA GLU A 308 -38.91 -8.11 15.75
C GLU A 308 -38.12 -8.06 14.43
N ALA A 309 -37.07 -7.26 14.34
CA ALA A 309 -36.21 -7.19 13.15
C ALA A 309 -35.44 -8.49 12.86
N TRP A 310 -35.21 -9.34 13.86
CA TRP A 310 -34.55 -10.64 13.69
C TRP A 310 -35.51 -11.77 13.32
N GLN A 311 -36.82 -11.59 13.54
CA GLN A 311 -37.83 -12.60 13.16
C GLN A 311 -38.04 -12.67 11.65
N ASP A 312 -37.82 -11.58 10.91
CA ASP A 312 -37.91 -11.56 9.43
C ASP A 312 -36.72 -12.24 8.73
N CYS A 313 -35.63 -12.51 9.45
CA CYS A 313 -34.43 -13.18 8.90
C CYS A 313 -34.32 -14.67 9.28
N MET A 314 -35.26 -15.19 10.08
CA MET A 314 -35.33 -16.62 10.34
C MET A 314 -36.28 -17.30 9.36
N VAL A 315 -35.73 -17.89 8.31
CA VAL A 315 -36.47 -18.88 7.50
C VAL A 315 -36.65 -20.13 8.37
N TYR A 316 -37.88 -20.37 8.81
CA TYR A 316 -38.21 -21.61 9.50
C TYR A 316 -38.15 -22.77 8.50
N HIS A 317 -37.62 -23.91 8.96
CA HIS A 317 -37.38 -25.11 8.16
C HIS A 317 -38.65 -25.71 7.51
N ASP A 318 -39.82 -25.15 7.82
CA ASP A 318 -41.15 -25.54 7.34
C ASP A 318 -41.54 -24.77 6.05
N GLU A 319 -40.82 -23.70 5.68
CA GLU A 319 -41.05 -22.93 4.45
C GLU A 319 -40.31 -23.48 3.23
N LEU A 320 -39.39 -24.43 3.43
CA LEU A 320 -38.86 -25.24 2.34
C LEU A 320 -39.95 -26.22 1.90
N ARG A 321 -40.69 -25.85 0.86
CA ARG A 321 -41.67 -26.74 0.25
C ARG A 321 -41.00 -28.07 -0.13
N PRO A 322 -41.61 -29.23 0.19
CA PRO A 322 -41.05 -30.54 -0.17
C PRO A 322 -40.79 -30.71 -1.68
N GLU A 323 -41.43 -29.88 -2.50
CA GLU A 323 -41.22 -29.83 -3.95
C GLU A 323 -39.80 -29.37 -4.35
N ALA A 324 -39.10 -28.60 -3.50
CA ALA A 324 -37.76 -28.09 -3.79
C ALA A 324 -36.67 -29.19 -3.83
N PHE A 325 -37.01 -30.41 -3.37
CA PHE A 325 -36.12 -31.58 -3.38
C PHE A 325 -36.62 -32.69 -4.32
N VAL A 326 -37.51 -32.37 -5.26
CA VAL A 326 -37.90 -33.31 -6.31
C VAL A 326 -36.77 -33.42 -7.32
N GLN A 327 -36.23 -34.63 -7.49
CA GLN A 327 -35.30 -34.91 -8.60
C GLN A 327 -36.04 -34.80 -9.92
N HIS A 328 -35.95 -33.64 -10.55
CA HIS A 328 -36.48 -33.40 -11.88
C HIS A 328 -35.62 -34.11 -12.92
N SER A 329 -36.27 -34.68 -13.93
CA SER A 329 -35.56 -35.20 -15.10
C SER A 329 -34.84 -34.05 -15.82
N MET A 330 -33.73 -34.34 -16.51
CA MET A 330 -32.99 -33.32 -17.27
C MET A 330 -33.87 -32.58 -18.30
N SER A 331 -34.89 -33.24 -18.84
CA SER A 331 -35.89 -32.62 -19.72
C SER A 331 -36.79 -31.62 -19.00
N GLU A 332 -37.13 -31.87 -17.74
CA GLU A 332 -37.94 -30.95 -16.93
C GLU A 332 -37.11 -29.77 -16.44
N GLN A 333 -35.86 -29.99 -16.04
CA GLN A 333 -34.96 -28.91 -15.61
C GLN A 333 -34.73 -27.90 -16.74
N ARG A 334 -34.48 -28.36 -17.98
CA ARG A 334 -34.34 -27.48 -19.15
C ARG A 334 -35.60 -26.67 -19.45
N LYS A 335 -36.78 -27.27 -19.23
CA LYS A 335 -38.05 -26.57 -19.43
C LYS A 335 -38.25 -25.46 -18.39
N ILE A 336 -37.94 -25.74 -17.12
CA ILE A 336 -38.02 -24.77 -16.03
C ILE A 336 -37.05 -23.60 -16.28
N LEU A 337 -35.80 -23.89 -16.66
CA LEU A 337 -34.80 -22.87 -16.94
C LEU A 337 -35.20 -21.98 -18.12
N ARG A 338 -35.75 -22.55 -19.20
CA ARG A 338 -36.30 -21.76 -20.31
C ARG A 338 -37.49 -20.88 -19.90
N GLU A 339 -38.35 -21.35 -19.01
CA GLU A 339 -39.47 -20.53 -18.51
C GLU A 339 -39.00 -19.40 -17.59
N MET A 340 -37.93 -19.60 -16.82
CA MET A 340 -37.36 -18.59 -15.91
C MET A 340 -36.53 -17.52 -16.64
N PHE A 341 -35.75 -17.92 -17.64
CA PHE A 341 -34.81 -17.04 -18.35
C PHE A 341 -35.33 -16.58 -19.73
N GLY A 342 -36.46 -17.12 -20.19
CA GLY A 342 -37.16 -16.63 -21.38
C GLY A 342 -36.32 -16.67 -22.66
N GLU A 343 -36.31 -15.57 -23.41
CA GLU A 343 -35.59 -15.45 -24.70
C GLU A 343 -34.06 -15.41 -24.56
N ASP A 344 -33.55 -15.19 -23.35
CA ASP A 344 -32.10 -15.15 -23.06
C ASP A 344 -31.49 -16.57 -22.93
N TRP A 345 -32.32 -17.62 -22.90
CA TRP A 345 -31.86 -19.01 -22.84
C TRP A 345 -31.68 -19.60 -24.24
N THR A 346 -30.44 -19.86 -24.64
CA THR A 346 -30.10 -20.28 -26.00
C THR A 346 -29.94 -21.79 -26.14
N ALA A 347 -29.77 -22.26 -27.38
CA ALA A 347 -29.48 -23.67 -27.67
C ALA A 347 -28.07 -24.10 -27.23
N GLU A 348 -27.16 -23.14 -27.02
CA GLU A 348 -25.80 -23.39 -26.53
C GLU A 348 -25.81 -23.71 -25.03
N ASP A 349 -26.63 -23.00 -24.25
CA ASP A 349 -26.82 -23.23 -22.81
C ASP A 349 -27.42 -24.62 -22.51
N ASP A 350 -28.28 -25.12 -23.41
CA ASP A 350 -28.81 -26.50 -23.33
C ASP A 350 -27.71 -27.56 -23.50
N ALA A 351 -26.65 -27.27 -24.27
CA ALA A 351 -25.58 -28.22 -24.56
C ALA A 351 -24.60 -28.35 -23.38
N GLU A 352 -24.42 -27.30 -22.59
CA GLU A 352 -23.56 -27.31 -21.40
C GLU A 352 -24.13 -28.14 -20.24
N LEU A 353 -25.45 -28.38 -20.25
CA LEU A 353 -26.12 -29.21 -19.26
C LEU A 353 -25.94 -30.73 -19.51
N VAL A 354 -25.15 -31.18 -20.49
CA VAL A 354 -24.92 -32.64 -20.69
C VAL A 354 -23.92 -33.14 -19.64
N PRO A 355 -24.26 -34.16 -18.84
CA PRO A 355 -23.35 -34.64 -17.80
C PRO A 355 -22.09 -35.26 -18.40
N VAL A 356 -20.92 -34.80 -17.94
CA VAL A 356 -19.64 -35.46 -18.18
C VAL A 356 -19.71 -36.85 -17.55
N SER A 357 -19.81 -37.88 -18.37
CA SER A 357 -19.80 -39.27 -17.89
C SER A 357 -18.44 -39.57 -17.26
N VAL A 358 -18.42 -39.73 -15.93
CA VAL A 358 -17.28 -40.30 -15.23
C VAL A 358 -17.19 -41.77 -15.62
N ALA A 359 -16.20 -42.09 -16.45
CA ALA A 359 -15.81 -43.45 -16.74
C ALA A 359 -15.19 -44.10 -15.49
N ALA A 360 -15.68 -45.31 -15.22
CA ALA A 360 -15.33 -46.25 -14.17
C ALA A 360 -13.86 -46.26 -13.66
N ALA A 361 -13.72 -46.31 -12.32
CA ALA A 361 -12.91 -47.29 -11.59
C ALA A 361 -13.46 -47.47 -10.18
#